data_AF-A0A957BR90-F1
#
_entry.id   AF-A0A957BR90-F1
#
_cell.length_a   1.000
_cell.length_b   1.000
_cell.length_c   1.000
_cell.angle_alpha   90.00
_cell.angle_beta   90.00
_cell.angle_gamma   90.00
#
_symmetry.space_group_name_H-M   'P 1'
#
loop_
_entity.id
_entity.type
_entity.pdbx_description
1 polymer ?
#
loop_
_entity_poly.entity_id
_entity_poly.type
_entity_poly.pdbx_seq_one_letter_code
_entity_poly.pdbx_strand_id
1 'polypeptide(L)'
;MPFVTAAQHFFSSVPATQSSTGRRGYQTIACTPKLPADAIATIEDRAQYATAPGDPIKHQFYSLAGGLYAISQIAPLAELDEFGRKGRYLAHTLVFDPANYAALEHCPLDVLEQFPFAVNLDPVFPQIGPGKGQVSAVSFEVNP
;
A
#
# COMPACT_ATOMS: atom_id res chain seq x y z
N MET A 1 -21.76 -10.30 -8.54
CA MET A 1 -20.42 -9.68 -8.44
C MET A 1 -19.89 -9.97 -7.05
N PRO A 2 -18.67 -10.53 -6.92
CA PRO A 2 -18.10 -10.84 -5.62
C PRO A 2 -17.75 -9.56 -4.85
N PHE A 3 -18.11 -9.55 -3.57
CA PHE A 3 -17.55 -8.60 -2.60
C PHE A 3 -16.31 -9.23 -1.98
N VAL A 4 -15.18 -8.55 -2.10
CA VAL A 4 -13.92 -8.97 -1.48
C VAL A 4 -13.54 -8.04 -0.36
N THR A 5 -12.82 -8.56 0.62
CA THR A 5 -12.21 -7.78 1.70
C THR A 5 -10.70 -7.92 1.64
N ALA A 6 -10.00 -6.79 1.79
CA ALA A 6 -8.55 -6.73 1.82
C ALA A 6 -8.06 -5.92 3.01
N ALA A 7 -7.01 -6.41 3.66
CA ALA A 7 -6.21 -5.61 4.57
C ALA A 7 -5.40 -4.58 3.77
N GLN A 8 -5.15 -3.41 4.34
CA GLN A 8 -4.40 -2.33 3.71
C GLN A 8 -3.03 -2.16 4.36
N HIS A 9 -2.04 -1.76 3.56
CA HIS A 9 -0.72 -1.36 4.01
C HIS A 9 -0.21 -0.19 3.17
N PHE A 10 0.30 0.82 3.85
CA PHE A 10 0.86 2.03 3.25
C PHE A 10 2.31 2.19 3.67
N PHE A 11 3.18 2.41 2.70
CA PHE A 11 4.61 2.62 2.91
C PHE A 11 5.08 3.84 2.13
N SER A 12 5.77 4.75 2.82
CA SER A 12 6.32 5.95 2.20
C SER A 12 7.41 6.56 3.06
N SER A 13 8.14 7.51 2.49
CA SER A 13 9.06 8.37 3.24
C SER A 13 8.30 9.56 3.80
N VAL A 14 8.29 9.69 5.13
CA VAL A 14 7.63 10.79 5.85
C VAL A 14 8.60 11.49 6.82
N PRO A 15 8.37 12.79 7.11
CA PRO A 15 9.08 13.48 8.19
C PRO A 15 8.68 12.90 9.55
N ALA A 16 9.53 13.11 10.56
CA ALA A 16 9.30 12.62 11.92
C ALA A 16 7.95 13.08 12.52
N THR A 17 7.49 14.28 12.16
CA THR A 17 6.20 14.85 12.62
C THR A 17 4.97 14.12 12.09
N GLN A 18 5.12 13.36 10.99
CA GLN A 18 4.05 12.59 10.35
C GLN A 18 4.20 11.08 10.59
N SER A 19 5.27 10.65 11.27
CA SER A 19 5.53 9.26 11.61
C SER A 19 4.86 8.87 12.93
N SER A 20 4.20 7.71 12.94
CA SER A 20 3.68 7.09 14.17
C SER A 20 4.77 6.71 15.17
N THR A 21 6.02 6.58 14.70
CA THR A 21 7.19 6.22 15.53
C THR A 21 8.12 7.40 15.79
N GLY A 22 7.78 8.61 15.31
CA GLY A 22 8.63 9.79 15.41
C GLY A 22 9.93 9.69 14.60
N ARG A 23 10.02 8.75 13.65
CA ARG A 23 11.20 8.52 12.81
C ARG A 23 11.02 9.13 11.44
N ARG A 24 12.11 9.64 10.86
CA ARG A 24 12.12 10.10 9.46
C ARG A 24 12.45 8.96 8.50
N GLY A 25 12.06 9.13 7.24
CA GLY A 25 12.43 8.24 6.14
C GLY A 25 11.35 7.21 5.81
N TYR A 26 11.72 6.26 4.95
CA TYR A 26 10.83 5.20 4.49
C TYR A 26 10.45 4.25 5.61
N GLN A 27 9.15 4.08 5.79
CA GLN A 27 8.56 3.22 6.80
C GLN A 27 7.11 2.89 6.45
N THR A 28 6.56 1.85 7.06
CA THR A 28 5.10 1.67 7.14
C THR A 28 4.48 2.88 7.83
N ILE A 29 3.65 3.63 7.12
CA ILE A 29 2.91 4.77 7.66
C ILE A 29 1.59 4.33 8.27
N ALA A 30 0.95 3.30 7.70
CA ALA A 30 -0.19 2.64 8.30
C ALA A 30 -0.44 1.24 7.76
N CYS A 31 -1.06 0.39 8.58
CA CYS A 31 -1.50 -0.93 8.14
C CYS A 31 -2.77 -1.41 8.88
N THR A 32 -3.48 -2.37 8.30
CA THR A 32 -4.61 -3.01 8.98
C THR A 32 -4.14 -3.80 10.20
N PRO A 33 -4.82 -3.64 11.37
CA PRO A 33 -4.48 -4.40 12.56
C PRO A 33 -4.42 -5.90 12.28
N LYS A 34 -3.45 -6.58 12.92
CA LYS A 34 -3.21 -8.03 12.82
C LYS A 34 -2.66 -8.51 11.47
N LEU A 35 -2.20 -7.62 10.59
CA LEU A 35 -1.32 -8.04 9.50
C LEU A 35 -0.07 -8.73 10.09
N PRO A 36 0.30 -9.93 9.63
CA PRO A 36 1.48 -10.63 10.13
C PRO A 36 2.77 -9.82 9.92
N ALA A 37 3.69 -9.87 10.87
CA ALA A 37 4.92 -9.06 10.82
C ALA A 37 5.85 -9.47 9.66
N ASP A 38 5.89 -10.75 9.32
CA ASP A 38 6.62 -11.30 8.16
C ASP A 38 6.01 -10.85 6.83
N ALA A 39 4.68 -10.76 6.74
CA ALA A 39 3.97 -10.16 5.63
C ALA A 39 4.35 -8.68 5.47
N ILE A 40 4.32 -7.90 6.56
CA ILE A 40 4.71 -6.49 6.55
C ILE A 40 6.16 -6.34 6.06
N ALA A 41 7.11 -7.09 6.63
CA ALA A 41 8.52 -7.02 6.24
C ALA A 41 8.71 -7.33 4.74
N THR A 42 8.02 -8.36 4.23
CA THR A 42 8.07 -8.71 2.81
C THR A 42 7.50 -7.60 1.92
N ILE A 43 6.42 -6.94 2.35
CA ILE A 43 5.84 -5.81 1.61
C ILE A 43 6.81 -4.64 1.60
N GLU A 44 7.42 -4.29 2.73
CA GLU A 44 8.43 -3.22 2.83
C GLU A 44 9.65 -3.51 1.93
N ASP A 45 10.16 -4.73 1.93
CA ASP A 45 11.29 -5.14 1.08
C ASP A 45 10.96 -5.04 -0.42
N ARG A 46 9.70 -5.31 -0.80
CA ARG A 46 9.23 -5.23 -2.19
C ARG A 46 8.80 -3.84 -2.62
N ALA A 47 8.52 -2.95 -1.68
CA ALA A 47 8.12 -1.55 -1.89
C ALA A 47 9.32 -0.72 -2.36
N GLN A 48 9.88 -1.09 -3.52
CA GLN A 48 11.01 -0.42 -4.15
C GLN A 48 10.55 0.25 -5.44
N TYR A 49 10.94 1.51 -5.59
CA TYR A 49 10.65 2.30 -6.78
C TYR A 49 11.93 2.96 -7.27
N ALA A 50 12.22 2.77 -8.56
CA ALA A 50 13.29 3.48 -9.25
C ALA A 50 12.65 4.56 -10.11
N THR A 51 13.10 5.80 -9.97
CA THR A 51 12.65 6.91 -10.82
C THR A 51 12.99 6.61 -12.28
N ALA A 52 12.02 6.80 -13.17
CA ALA A 52 12.15 6.61 -14.60
C ALA A 52 11.51 7.80 -15.34
N PRO A 53 11.85 8.07 -16.61
CA PRO A 53 11.22 9.14 -17.38
C PRO A 53 9.69 9.02 -17.36
N GLY A 54 9.01 10.10 -16.99
CA GLY A 54 7.56 10.12 -16.86
C GLY A 54 7.01 9.60 -15.53
N ASP A 55 7.89 9.17 -14.61
CA ASP A 55 7.53 8.75 -13.24
C ASP A 55 6.31 7.81 -13.23
N PRO A 56 6.38 6.65 -13.92
CA PRO A 56 5.22 5.79 -14.12
C PRO A 56 4.77 5.13 -12.81
N ILE A 57 3.46 4.89 -12.68
CA ILE A 57 2.95 4.04 -11.61
C ILE A 57 3.47 2.61 -11.82
N LYS A 58 3.97 1.99 -10.75
CA LYS A 58 4.44 0.60 -10.75
C LYS A 58 3.42 -0.30 -10.07
N HIS A 59 3.00 -1.36 -10.74
CA HIS A 59 2.15 -2.41 -10.16
C HIS A 59 2.97 -3.65 -9.80
N GLN A 60 2.63 -4.27 -8.68
CA GLN A 60 3.21 -5.54 -8.25
C GLN A 60 2.11 -6.45 -7.72
N PHE A 61 2.25 -7.75 -7.94
CA PHE A 61 1.42 -8.77 -7.32
C PHE A 61 2.31 -9.96 -6.96
N TYR A 62 2.15 -10.49 -5.75
CA TYR A 62 3.03 -11.52 -5.23
C TYR A 62 2.40 -12.26 -4.05
N SER A 63 2.88 -13.47 -3.78
CA SER A 63 2.54 -14.20 -2.56
C SER A 63 3.33 -13.69 -1.36
N LEU A 64 2.71 -13.85 -0.20
CA LEU A 64 3.26 -13.62 1.12
C LEU A 64 3.25 -14.94 1.91
N ALA A 65 3.92 -14.93 3.07
CA ALA A 65 3.84 -16.04 4.01
C ALA A 65 2.39 -16.28 4.49
N GLY A 66 2.11 -17.49 4.97
CA GLY A 66 0.77 -17.87 5.44
C GLY A 66 -0.28 -18.00 4.33
N GLY A 67 0.12 -18.02 3.05
CA GLY A 67 -0.78 -18.14 1.91
C GLY A 67 -1.53 -16.84 1.57
N LEU A 68 -1.09 -15.71 2.09
CA LEU A 68 -1.66 -14.40 1.76
C LEU A 68 -1.17 -13.92 0.37
N TYR A 69 -1.94 -13.05 -0.25
CA TYR A 69 -1.64 -12.47 -1.56
C TYR A 69 -1.61 -10.95 -1.47
N ALA A 70 -0.60 -10.31 -2.05
CA ALA A 70 -0.49 -8.86 -2.12
C ALA A 70 -0.67 -8.36 -3.54
N ILE A 71 -1.41 -7.26 -3.66
CA ILE A 71 -1.50 -6.42 -4.86
C ILE A 71 -1.10 -5.01 -4.44
N SER A 72 -0.05 -4.48 -5.04
CA SER A 72 0.51 -3.17 -4.69
C SER A 72 0.52 -2.23 -5.88
N GLN A 73 0.16 -0.98 -5.63
CA GLN A 73 0.43 0.16 -6.49
C GLN A 73 1.49 1.05 -5.84
N ILE A 74 2.56 1.36 -6.57
CA ILE A 74 3.60 2.29 -6.13
C ILE A 74 3.57 3.51 -7.03
N ALA A 75 3.19 4.65 -6.47
CA ALA A 75 3.11 5.93 -7.14
C ALA A 75 4.26 6.84 -6.69
N PRO A 76 5.00 7.47 -7.61
CA PRO A 76 5.94 8.52 -7.26
C PRO A 76 5.20 9.74 -6.70
N LEU A 77 5.77 10.36 -5.68
CA LEU A 77 5.23 11.58 -5.09
C LEU A 77 5.81 12.79 -5.81
N ALA A 78 4.94 13.74 -6.14
CA ALA A 78 5.35 14.99 -6.77
C ALA A 78 6.16 15.89 -5.81
N GLU A 79 5.93 15.76 -4.50
CA GLU A 79 6.66 16.57 -3.53
C GLU A 79 8.12 16.14 -3.41
N LEU A 80 8.99 17.14 -3.33
CA LEU A 80 10.38 16.93 -2.96
C LEU A 80 10.49 16.53 -1.48
N ASP A 81 11.59 15.87 -1.13
CA ASP A 81 11.93 15.68 0.29
C ASP A 81 12.38 16.99 0.96
N GLU A 82 12.68 16.93 2.26
CA GLU A 82 13.16 18.07 3.05
C GLU A 82 14.48 18.69 2.52
N PHE A 83 15.20 17.99 1.64
CA PHE A 83 16.44 18.43 1.00
C PHE A 83 16.26 18.80 -0.48
N GLY A 84 15.02 18.89 -0.97
CA GLY A 84 14.73 19.23 -2.36
C GLY A 84 14.98 18.10 -3.36
N ARG A 85 15.13 16.85 -2.91
CA ARG A 85 15.39 15.70 -3.78
C ARG A 85 14.09 15.04 -4.24
N LYS A 86 14.07 14.59 -5.48
CA LYS A 86 13.03 13.71 -6.05
C LYS A 86 13.22 12.26 -5.61
N GLY A 87 12.24 11.43 -5.93
CA GLY A 87 12.32 9.98 -5.74
C GLY A 87 11.54 9.45 -4.54
N ARG A 88 10.79 10.32 -3.84
CA ARG A 88 9.78 9.87 -2.89
C ARG A 88 8.67 9.13 -3.63
N TYR A 89 8.10 8.13 -2.98
CA TYR A 89 7.00 7.34 -3.50
C TYR A 89 6.09 6.88 -2.37
N LEU A 90 4.87 6.54 -2.73
CA LEU A 90 3.88 5.90 -1.88
C LEU A 90 3.57 4.52 -2.46
N ALA A 91 3.80 3.48 -1.68
CA ALA A 91 3.29 2.16 -1.96
C ALA A 91 1.99 1.95 -1.17
N HIS A 92 0.89 1.68 -1.88
CA HIS A 92 -0.36 1.21 -1.31
C HIS A 92 -0.56 -0.26 -1.69
N THR A 93 -0.61 -1.12 -0.69
CA THR A 93 -0.72 -2.57 -0.85
C THR A 93 -2.01 -3.07 -0.23
N LEU A 94 -2.77 -3.81 -1.02
CA LEU A 94 -3.90 -4.62 -0.56
C LEU A 94 -3.42 -6.05 -0.31
N VAL A 95 -3.81 -6.61 0.83
CA VAL A 95 -3.47 -7.98 1.23
C VAL A 95 -4.76 -8.79 1.37
N PHE A 96 -4.83 -9.89 0.62
CA PHE A 96 -5.97 -10.78 0.55
C PHE A 96 -5.63 -12.11 1.22
N ASP A 97 -6.61 -12.67 1.93
CA ASP A 97 -6.57 -14.07 2.31
C ASP A 97 -6.90 -14.98 1.09
N PRO A 98 -6.67 -16.31 1.18
CA PRO A 98 -6.94 -17.22 0.08
C PRO A 98 -8.39 -17.19 -0.44
N ALA A 99 -9.37 -16.98 0.45
CA ALA A 99 -10.79 -17.01 0.08
C ALA A 99 -11.18 -15.76 -0.74
N ASN A 100 -10.74 -14.58 -0.29
CA ASN A 100 -10.97 -13.32 -1.00
C ASN A 100 -10.18 -13.27 -2.31
N TYR A 101 -8.95 -13.81 -2.34
CA TYR A 101 -8.18 -13.88 -3.58
C TYR A 101 -8.78 -14.86 -4.60
N ALA A 102 -9.35 -15.98 -4.14
CA ALA A 102 -10.09 -16.90 -5.01
C ALA A 102 -11.39 -16.28 -5.54
N ALA A 103 -12.05 -15.42 -4.77
CA ALA A 103 -13.23 -14.68 -5.23
C ALA A 103 -12.92 -13.66 -6.35
N LEU A 104 -11.65 -13.30 -6.54
CA LEU A 104 -11.17 -12.52 -7.70
C LEU A 104 -10.87 -13.40 -8.92
N GLU A 105 -11.20 -14.69 -8.88
CA GLU A 105 -10.77 -15.68 -9.88
C GLU A 105 -9.24 -15.68 -10.12
N HIS A 106 -8.48 -15.27 -9.09
CA HIS A 106 -7.04 -15.07 -9.14
C HIS A 106 -6.57 -14.02 -10.16
N CYS A 107 -7.43 -13.08 -10.57
CA CYS A 107 -7.08 -11.97 -11.45
C CYS A 107 -6.72 -10.70 -10.64
N PRO A 108 -5.43 -10.32 -10.52
CA PRO A 108 -5.06 -9.09 -9.81
C PRO A 108 -5.34 -7.82 -10.61
N LEU A 109 -5.56 -7.92 -11.93
CA LEU A 109 -5.78 -6.77 -12.80
C LEU A 109 -7.11 -6.09 -12.50
N ASP A 110 -8.16 -6.87 -12.21
CA ASP A 110 -9.49 -6.34 -11.89
C ASP A 110 -9.45 -5.41 -10.68
N VAL A 111 -8.64 -5.76 -9.67
CA VAL A 111 -8.40 -4.90 -8.51
C VAL A 111 -7.65 -3.63 -8.90
N LEU A 112 -6.60 -3.74 -9.72
CA LEU A 112 -5.81 -2.57 -10.16
C LEU A 112 -6.63 -1.59 -11.01
N GLU A 113 -7.62 -2.07 -11.75
CA GLU A 113 -8.49 -1.23 -12.58
C GLU A 113 -9.65 -0.60 -11.80
N GLN A 114 -10.14 -1.27 -10.75
CA GLN A 114 -11.39 -0.89 -10.09
C GLN A 114 -11.20 -0.28 -8.71
N PHE A 115 -10.13 -0.66 -7.99
CA PHE A 115 -9.89 -0.14 -6.65
C PHE A 115 -9.13 1.19 -6.71
N PRO A 116 -9.58 2.24 -5.99
CA PRO A 116 -8.94 3.55 -6.00
C PRO A 116 -7.68 3.57 -5.13
N PHE A 117 -6.57 3.02 -5.63
CA PHE A 117 -5.29 3.05 -4.93
C PHE A 117 -4.83 4.50 -4.70
N ALA A 118 -4.34 4.79 -3.48
CA ALA A 118 -3.77 6.09 -3.16
C ALA A 118 -2.50 6.36 -4.01
N VAL A 119 -2.44 7.56 -4.58
CA VAL A 119 -1.31 8.05 -5.40
C VAL A 119 -0.55 9.21 -4.74
N ASN A 120 -1.05 9.71 -3.62
CA ASN A 120 -0.43 10.75 -2.80
C ASN A 120 -0.84 10.55 -1.33
N LEU A 121 -0.22 11.31 -0.42
CA LEU A 121 -0.39 11.12 1.03
C LEU A 121 -1.62 11.83 1.62
N ASP A 122 -2.17 12.82 0.93
CA ASP A 122 -3.31 13.63 1.38
C ASP A 122 -4.57 12.82 1.74
N PRO A 123 -5.03 11.82 0.95
CA PRO A 123 -6.18 11.00 1.29
C PRO A 123 -5.82 9.92 2.32
N VAL A 124 -4.53 9.65 2.56
CA VAL A 124 -4.06 8.60 3.46
C VAL A 124 -4.07 9.10 4.90
N PHE A 125 -3.53 10.30 5.18
CA PHE A 125 -3.44 10.81 6.56
C PHE A 125 -4.79 10.92 7.30
N PRO A 126 -5.89 11.38 6.67
CA PRO A 126 -7.20 11.39 7.31
C PRO A 126 -7.70 10.00 7.74
N GLN A 127 -7.32 8.94 7.01
CA GLN A 127 -7.74 7.56 7.31
C GLN A 127 -7.01 6.97 8.52
N ILE A 128 -5.78 7.43 8.78
CA ILE A 128 -4.92 6.91 9.85
C ILE A 128 -5.26 7.58 11.20
N GLY A 129 -5.81 8.79 11.15
CA GLY A 129 -6.01 9.65 12.31
C GLY A 129 -4.67 10.06 12.98
N PRO A 130 -4.71 10.86 14.05
CA PRO A 130 -3.50 11.27 14.76
C PRO A 130 -2.87 10.06 15.49
N GLY A 131 -1.79 9.53 14.91
CA GLY A 131 -0.74 8.81 15.65
C GLY A 131 -0.88 7.29 15.83
N LYS A 132 -1.81 6.59 15.17
CA LYS A 132 -1.97 5.13 15.40
C LYS A 132 -1.40 4.21 14.32
N GLY A 133 -0.98 4.73 13.15
CA GLY A 133 -0.42 3.89 12.08
C GLY A 133 -1.34 2.73 11.69
N GLN A 134 -2.64 2.89 11.88
CA GLN A 134 -3.65 1.86 11.69
C GLN A 134 -4.70 2.37 10.72
N VAL A 135 -5.16 1.46 9.87
CA VAL A 135 -6.16 1.73 8.84
C VAL A 135 -7.10 0.53 8.74
N SER A 136 -8.40 0.76 8.56
CA SER A 136 -9.36 -0.33 8.41
C SER A 136 -9.10 -1.18 7.17
N ALA A 137 -9.50 -2.45 7.20
CA ALA A 137 -9.65 -3.22 5.98
C ALA A 137 -10.69 -2.55 5.06
N VAL A 138 -10.56 -2.78 3.76
CA VAL A 138 -11.51 -2.32 2.74
C VAL A 138 -12.33 -3.48 2.24
N SER A 139 -13.60 -3.21 1.95
CA SER A 139 -14.47 -4.13 1.25
C SER A 139 -15.03 -3.44 0.02
N PHE A 140 -14.95 -4.09 -1.13
CA PHE A 140 -15.38 -3.53 -2.40
C PHE A 140 -15.84 -4.63 -3.35
N GLU A 141 -16.65 -4.22 -4.32
CA GLU A 141 -17.14 -5.07 -5.40
C GLU A 141 -16.10 -5.12 -6.51
N VAL A 142 -15.90 -6.30 -7.09
CA VAL A 142 -15.03 -6.49 -8.25
C VAL A 142 -15.82 -7.12 -9.39
N ASN A 143 -15.68 -6.55 -10.57
CA ASN A 143 -16.22 -7.05 -11.83
C ASN A 143 -15.13 -7.83 -12.56
N PRO A 144 -15.15 -9.18 -12.51
CA PRO A 144 -14.29 -10.00 -13.35
C PRO A 144 -14.68 -9.90 -14.83
#